data_AF-A0A3S3HGZ2-F1
#
_entry.id   AF-A0A3S3HGZ2-F1
#
_cell.length_a   1.000
_cell.length_b   1.000
_cell.length_c   1.000
_cell.angle_alpha   90.00
_cell.angle_beta   90.00
_cell.angle_gamma   90.00
#
_symmetry.space_group_name_H-M   'P 1'
#
loop_
_entity.id
_entity.type
_entity.pdbx_description
1 polymer ?
#
loop_
_entity_poly.entity_id
_entity_poly.type
_entity_poly.pdbx_seq_one_letter_code
_entity_poly.pdbx_strand_id
1 'polypeptide(L)'
;MVVRHWMGISLKADHTQNPKSHNLPQGRKGTAMLVKLKAFAPGGSPALLKAIAEADFDRAGIDTPLRLCHFMAQIFVESGGFRSVEENLRYSARRLTQVWPNRFPTLASAQPFANNPRALANKVYGGRMGNTGPNDGWLHRGRGPKMITGKDNYRLIGRLIGVDLVKDPDALLDPAIGIRAAIAFWTKNGCNKAADRNDIRAVTKIVNGCYNGLADRRAAFRKAVAIWGEDDISEIGAKGASTSNIGKASIAAGGLGTLGVVSQAAEIVPQMAYTLESGGSIADLIGIPLITLVLFVAVVGLVVYIFRDRLFIARHEGL
;
A
#
# COMPACT_ATOMS: atom_id res chain seq x y z
N MET A 1 -39.13 9.63 31.81
CA MET A 1 -38.48 8.65 30.92
C MET A 1 -37.03 9.10 30.77
N VAL A 2 -36.09 8.20 31.05
CA VAL A 2 -34.82 8.49 31.72
C VAL A 2 -33.80 9.23 30.83
N VAL A 3 -33.40 10.42 31.29
CA VAL A 3 -32.19 11.14 30.90
C VAL A 3 -31.01 10.49 31.63
N ARG A 4 -30.03 9.95 30.89
CA ARG A 4 -28.75 9.49 31.46
C ARG A 4 -27.58 10.25 30.84
N HIS A 5 -27.21 11.29 31.59
CA HIS A 5 -25.86 11.72 31.96
C HIS A 5 -24.75 10.72 31.58
N TRP A 6 -23.72 11.17 30.86
CA TRP A 6 -22.41 10.54 30.82
C TRP A 6 -21.40 11.48 31.49
N MET A 7 -20.90 11.02 32.63
CA MET A 7 -19.82 11.63 33.40
C MET A 7 -18.48 11.48 32.67
N GLY A 8 -17.59 12.44 32.96
CA GLY A 8 -16.31 12.62 32.31
C GLY A 8 -15.32 11.47 32.54
N ILE A 9 -14.63 11.12 31.46
CA ILE A 9 -13.33 10.46 31.54
C ILE A 9 -12.30 11.60 31.62
N SER A 10 -11.90 11.93 32.85
CA SER A 10 -10.70 12.72 33.10
C SER A 10 -9.50 11.81 32.83
N LEU A 11 -8.83 12.02 31.70
CA LEU A 11 -7.51 11.45 31.44
C LEU A 11 -6.51 12.16 32.34
N LYS A 12 -6.20 11.58 33.50
CA LYS A 12 -5.04 12.00 34.29
C LYS A 12 -3.79 11.63 33.48
N ALA A 13 -3.05 12.65 33.06
CA ALA A 13 -1.71 12.50 32.53
C ALA A 13 -0.81 12.01 33.67
N ASP A 14 -0.23 10.82 33.50
CA ASP A 14 0.90 10.38 34.32
C ASP A 14 2.16 11.06 33.77
N HIS A 15 2.60 12.11 34.46
CA HIS A 15 3.84 12.81 34.18
C HIS A 15 5.00 12.07 34.86
N THR A 16 5.56 11.07 34.19
CA THR A 16 6.94 10.66 34.40
C THR A 16 7.77 11.14 33.21
N GLN A 17 8.28 12.37 33.33
CA GLN A 17 9.18 12.94 32.33
C GLN A 17 10.50 12.16 32.32
N ASN A 18 10.82 11.55 31.18
CA ASN A 18 12.18 11.09 30.87
C ASN A 18 13.04 12.33 30.53
N PRO A 19 14.07 12.66 31.32
CA PRO A 19 14.80 13.91 31.17
C PRO A 19 15.87 13.77 30.08
N LYS A 20 15.46 13.75 28.80
CA LYS A 20 16.39 13.92 27.66
C LYS A 20 15.75 14.24 26.29
N SER A 21 14.49 14.69 26.21
CA SER A 21 13.95 15.23 24.96
C SER A 21 14.22 16.74 24.87
N HIS A 22 15.25 17.14 24.12
CA HIS A 22 15.43 18.54 23.73
C HIS A 22 14.20 19.00 22.91
N ASN A 23 13.32 19.80 23.53
CA ASN A 23 12.13 20.34 22.87
C ASN A 23 12.53 21.43 21.87
N LEU A 24 12.79 21.03 20.63
CA LEU A 24 12.86 21.96 19.51
C LEU A 24 11.50 22.67 19.36
N PRO A 25 11.47 24.00 19.11
CA PRO A 25 10.25 24.74 18.80
C PRO A 25 9.46 24.04 17.69
N GLN A 26 8.13 24.02 17.79
CA GLN A 26 7.24 23.30 16.85
C GLN A 26 7.49 23.68 15.38
N GLY A 27 7.83 24.95 15.11
CA GLY A 27 8.26 25.41 13.79
C GLY A 27 9.56 24.78 13.27
N ARG A 28 10.57 24.56 14.14
CA ARG A 28 11.83 23.90 13.75
C ARG A 28 11.66 22.40 13.50
N LYS A 29 10.80 21.72 14.28
CA LYS A 29 10.45 20.31 14.04
C LYS A 29 9.78 20.13 12.66
N GLY A 30 8.84 21.01 12.33
CA GLY A 30 8.17 20.99 11.02
C GLY A 30 9.14 21.18 9.84
N THR A 31 10.10 22.10 9.94
CA THR A 31 11.10 22.30 8.87
C THR A 31 11.96 21.07 8.63
N ALA A 32 12.46 20.41 9.68
CA ALA A 32 13.26 19.19 9.55
C ALA A 32 12.44 18.03 8.96
N MET A 33 11.19 17.87 9.39
CA MET A 33 10.27 16.86 8.86
C MET A 33 9.98 17.07 7.37
N LEU A 34 9.81 18.32 6.94
CA LEU A 34 9.55 18.65 5.54
C LEU A 34 10.72 18.26 4.62
N VAL A 35 11.97 18.43 5.06
CA VAL A 35 13.16 18.00 4.29
C VAL A 35 13.13 16.49 4.08
N LYS A 36 12.89 15.72 5.15
CA LYS A 36 12.76 14.26 5.09
C LYS A 36 11.62 13.81 4.18
N LEU A 37 10.47 14.48 4.25
CA LEU A 37 9.32 14.21 3.38
C LEU A 37 9.63 14.45 1.91
N LYS A 38 10.41 15.48 1.56
CA LYS A 38 10.84 15.71 0.17
C LYS A 38 11.77 14.61 -0.34
N ALA A 39 12.63 14.05 0.51
CA ALA A 39 13.43 12.88 0.13
C ALA A 39 12.56 11.61 -0.02
N PHE A 40 11.61 11.42 0.88
CA PHE A 40 10.68 10.28 0.84
C PHE A 40 9.67 10.35 -0.33
N ALA A 41 9.19 11.54 -0.69
CA ALA A 41 8.17 11.73 -1.71
C ALA A 41 8.48 12.95 -2.58
N PRO A 42 9.54 12.88 -3.43
CA PRO A 42 10.03 14.04 -4.18
C PRO A 42 9.01 14.61 -5.17
N GLY A 43 8.07 13.79 -5.64
CA GLY A 43 6.98 14.22 -6.50
C GLY A 43 5.68 14.50 -5.77
N GLY A 44 5.66 14.57 -4.44
CA GLY A 44 4.47 14.87 -3.65
C GLY A 44 4.05 16.34 -3.75
N SER A 45 2.76 16.61 -3.54
CA SER A 45 2.21 17.97 -3.53
C SER A 45 2.86 18.79 -2.41
N PRO A 46 3.44 19.97 -2.70
CA PRO A 46 4.08 20.81 -1.68
C PRO A 46 3.16 21.14 -0.51
N ALA A 47 1.88 21.41 -0.78
CA ALA A 47 0.89 21.73 0.25
C ALA A 47 0.61 20.52 1.15
N LEU A 48 0.52 19.31 0.58
CA LEU A 48 0.31 18.09 1.35
C LEU A 48 1.56 17.71 2.16
N LEU A 49 2.75 17.80 1.59
CA LEU A 49 3.98 17.55 2.34
C LEU A 49 4.14 18.54 3.50
N LYS A 50 3.80 19.82 3.30
CA LYS A 50 3.79 20.82 4.37
C LYS A 50 2.78 20.46 5.47
N ALA A 51 1.55 20.12 5.11
CA ALA A 51 0.53 19.72 6.07
C ALA A 51 0.93 18.46 6.87
N ILE A 52 1.56 17.48 6.22
CA ILE A 52 2.11 16.30 6.90
C ILE A 52 3.24 16.70 7.86
N ALA A 53 4.14 17.59 7.44
CA ALA A 53 5.25 18.04 8.28
C ALA A 53 4.79 18.78 9.55
N GLU A 54 3.63 19.45 9.48
CA GLU A 54 3.03 20.22 10.57
C GLU A 54 2.03 19.39 11.40
N ALA A 55 1.78 18.13 11.03
CA ALA A 55 0.82 17.28 11.71
C ALA A 55 1.32 16.83 13.10
N ASP A 56 0.41 16.83 14.07
CA ASP A 56 0.67 16.39 15.44
C ASP A 56 0.53 14.86 15.57
N PHE A 57 1.57 14.15 15.11
CA PHE A 57 1.65 12.69 15.18
C PHE A 57 1.75 12.18 16.62
N ASP A 58 2.38 12.94 17.51
CA ASP A 58 2.61 12.59 18.92
C ASP A 58 1.27 12.44 19.65
N ARG A 59 0.34 13.39 19.45
CA ARG A 59 -1.00 13.32 20.05
C ARG A 59 -1.82 12.10 19.58
N ALA A 60 -1.51 11.57 18.41
CA ALA A 60 -2.13 10.37 17.87
C ALA A 60 -1.41 9.07 18.30
N GLY A 61 -0.33 9.17 19.07
CA GLY A 61 0.54 8.07 19.45
C GLY A 61 1.30 7.47 18.26
N ILE A 62 1.53 8.26 17.19
CA ILE A 62 2.38 7.88 16.05
C ILE A 62 3.78 8.49 16.31
N ASP A 63 4.33 8.12 17.46
CA ASP A 63 5.45 8.76 18.15
C ASP A 63 6.74 7.93 18.13
N THR A 64 6.68 6.72 17.56
CA THR A 64 7.87 5.89 17.32
C THR A 64 8.26 5.91 15.84
N PRO A 65 9.57 5.82 15.51
CA PRO A 65 10.04 5.68 14.14
C PRO A 65 9.30 4.60 13.34
N LEU A 66 9.07 3.45 13.98
CA LEU A 66 8.38 2.32 13.38
C LEU A 66 6.92 2.65 13.03
N ARG A 67 6.16 3.24 13.95
CA ARG A 67 4.77 3.66 13.71
C ARG A 67 4.70 4.70 12.60
N LEU A 68 5.60 5.68 12.60
CA LEU A 68 5.69 6.70 11.57
C LEU A 68 5.97 6.07 10.19
N CYS A 69 6.90 5.12 10.11
CA CYS A 69 7.22 4.42 8.86
C CYS A 69 6.00 3.66 8.31
N HIS A 70 5.27 2.93 9.17
CA HIS A 70 4.03 2.25 8.76
C HIS A 70 2.96 3.22 8.31
N PHE A 71 2.75 4.33 9.04
CA PHE A 71 1.79 5.36 8.65
C PHE A 71 2.14 5.97 7.28
N MET A 72 3.39 6.42 7.12
CA MET A 72 3.86 7.04 5.88
C MET A 72 3.74 6.08 4.70
N ALA A 73 4.12 4.82 4.85
CA ALA A 73 4.02 3.83 3.79
C ALA A 73 2.59 3.64 3.28
N GLN A 74 1.63 3.55 4.21
CA GLN A 74 0.23 3.35 3.86
C GLN A 74 -0.33 4.59 3.16
N ILE A 75 -0.21 5.77 3.76
CA ILE A 75 -0.78 6.99 3.19
C ILE A 75 -0.07 7.38 1.89
N PHE A 76 1.22 7.09 1.74
CA PHE A 76 1.94 7.27 0.48
C PHE A 76 1.28 6.47 -0.65
N VAL A 77 0.96 5.19 -0.45
CA VAL A 77 0.31 4.37 -1.47
C VAL A 77 -1.13 4.83 -1.73
N GLU A 78 -1.90 5.13 -0.69
CA GLU A 78 -3.30 5.59 -0.81
C GLU A 78 -3.45 6.88 -1.62
N SER A 79 -2.45 7.77 -1.54
CA SER A 79 -2.45 9.09 -2.18
C SER A 79 -1.64 9.17 -3.48
N GLY A 80 -1.18 8.02 -4.00
CA GLY A 80 -0.35 7.96 -5.20
C GLY A 80 1.00 8.68 -5.06
N GLY A 81 1.61 8.58 -3.88
CA GLY A 81 2.88 9.21 -3.52
C GLY A 81 2.73 10.62 -2.98
N PHE A 82 1.68 10.89 -2.20
CA PHE A 82 1.28 12.23 -1.73
C PHE A 82 1.00 13.22 -2.86
N ARG A 83 0.48 12.73 -4.00
CA ARG A 83 0.19 13.55 -5.19
C ARG A 83 -1.28 13.95 -5.29
N SER A 84 -2.18 13.11 -4.80
CA SER A 84 -3.61 13.34 -4.88
C SER A 84 -4.28 13.25 -3.51
N VAL A 85 -5.33 14.05 -3.35
CA VAL A 85 -6.27 14.02 -2.24
C VAL A 85 -7.71 13.75 -2.72
N GLU A 86 -7.87 13.33 -3.97
CA GLU A 86 -9.17 13.04 -4.57
C GLU A 86 -9.07 11.89 -5.59
N GLU A 87 -10.13 11.08 -5.69
CA GLU A 87 -10.28 10.19 -6.85
C GLU A 87 -10.76 10.95 -8.10
N ASN A 88 -10.09 10.70 -9.22
CA ASN A 88 -10.46 11.31 -10.51
C ASN A 88 -11.76 10.71 -11.09
N LEU A 89 -12.02 9.41 -10.86
CA LEU A 89 -13.18 8.66 -11.37
C LEU A 89 -13.47 8.82 -12.88
N ARG A 90 -12.49 9.27 -13.66
CA ARG A 90 -12.60 9.45 -15.10
C ARG A 90 -12.04 8.23 -15.82
N TYR A 91 -12.95 7.36 -16.25
CA TYR A 91 -12.62 6.12 -16.95
C TYR A 91 -13.31 6.05 -18.32
N SER A 92 -12.63 5.48 -19.31
CA SER A 92 -13.28 5.09 -20.57
C SER A 92 -14.23 3.91 -20.33
N ALA A 93 -15.23 3.73 -21.21
CA ALA A 93 -16.14 2.59 -21.14
C ALA A 93 -15.39 1.24 -21.10
N ARG A 94 -14.36 1.09 -21.94
CA ARG A 94 -13.49 -0.11 -21.94
C ARG A 94 -12.77 -0.31 -20.62
N ARG A 95 -12.29 0.77 -19.97
CA ARG A 95 -11.59 0.62 -18.69
C ARG A 95 -12.57 0.28 -17.57
N LEU A 96 -13.80 0.79 -17.61
CA LEU A 96 -14.84 0.44 -16.64
C LEU A 96 -15.15 -1.05 -16.64
N THR A 97 -15.22 -1.71 -17.80
CA THR A 97 -15.45 -3.17 -17.87
C THR A 97 -14.28 -3.99 -17.32
N GLN A 98 -13.07 -3.43 -17.29
CA GLN A 98 -11.89 -4.10 -16.72
C GLN A 98 -11.78 -3.88 -15.20
N VAL A 99 -12.12 -2.69 -14.72
CA VAL A 99 -11.99 -2.33 -13.30
C VAL A 99 -13.17 -2.87 -12.49
N TRP A 100 -14.38 -2.87 -13.05
CA TRP A 100 -15.58 -3.41 -12.41
C TRP A 100 -16.37 -4.33 -13.35
N PRO A 101 -15.83 -5.49 -13.74
CA PRO A 101 -16.48 -6.41 -14.69
C PRO A 101 -17.87 -6.84 -14.22
N ASN A 102 -18.07 -7.02 -12.91
CA ASN A 102 -19.37 -7.40 -12.36
C ASN A 102 -20.42 -6.26 -12.39
N ARG A 103 -19.98 -4.99 -12.42
CA ARG A 103 -20.90 -3.83 -12.51
C ARG A 103 -21.13 -3.40 -13.95
N PHE A 104 -20.13 -3.62 -14.79
CA PHE A 104 -20.08 -3.24 -16.19
C PHE A 104 -19.65 -4.43 -17.05
N PRO A 105 -20.49 -5.47 -17.21
CA PRO A 105 -20.12 -6.67 -17.95
C PRO A 105 -19.93 -6.41 -19.46
N THR A 106 -20.53 -5.34 -19.99
CA THR A 106 -20.48 -5.00 -21.42
C THR A 106 -20.15 -3.52 -21.62
N LEU A 107 -19.60 -3.18 -22.79
CA LEU A 107 -19.36 -1.77 -23.17
C LEU A 107 -20.66 -0.95 -23.14
N ALA A 108 -21.77 -1.53 -23.58
CA ALA A 108 -23.09 -0.87 -23.54
C ALA A 108 -23.50 -0.50 -22.11
N SER A 109 -23.28 -1.39 -21.13
CA SER A 109 -23.57 -1.10 -19.72
C SER A 109 -22.65 -0.03 -19.11
N ALA A 110 -21.43 0.11 -19.64
CA ALA A 110 -20.42 1.07 -19.17
C ALA A 110 -20.57 2.46 -19.80
N GLN A 111 -21.06 2.55 -21.03
CA GLN A 111 -21.08 3.76 -21.84
C GLN A 111 -21.72 4.98 -21.12
N PRO A 112 -22.83 4.85 -20.37
CA PRO A 112 -23.42 5.99 -19.66
C PRO A 112 -22.52 6.62 -18.58
N PHE A 113 -21.53 5.87 -18.10
CA PHE A 113 -20.63 6.28 -17.00
C PHE A 113 -19.24 6.66 -17.50
N ALA A 114 -18.95 6.46 -18.78
CA ALA A 114 -17.65 6.74 -19.38
C ALA A 114 -17.36 8.25 -19.36
N ASN A 115 -16.17 8.61 -18.85
CA ASN A 115 -15.74 10.00 -18.67
C ASN A 115 -16.75 10.88 -17.90
N ASN A 116 -17.61 10.26 -17.08
CA ASN A 116 -18.63 10.93 -16.27
C ASN A 116 -18.44 10.57 -14.79
N PRO A 117 -17.50 11.23 -14.08
CA PRO A 117 -17.15 10.92 -12.70
C PRO A 117 -18.34 10.93 -11.73
N ARG A 118 -19.27 11.88 -11.90
CA ARG A 118 -20.46 12.01 -11.05
C ARG A 118 -21.40 10.83 -11.22
N ALA A 119 -21.76 10.48 -12.45
CA ALA A 119 -22.61 9.33 -12.71
C ALA A 119 -21.94 8.04 -12.23
N LEU A 120 -20.64 7.89 -12.47
CA LEU A 120 -19.88 6.72 -12.02
C LEU A 120 -19.86 6.61 -10.49
N ALA A 121 -19.56 7.69 -9.78
CA ALA A 121 -19.54 7.71 -8.31
C ALA A 121 -20.89 7.28 -7.73
N ASN A 122 -21.99 7.83 -8.26
CA ASN A 122 -23.35 7.47 -7.84
C ASN A 122 -23.65 5.99 -8.13
N LYS A 123 -23.18 5.43 -9.25
CA LYS A 123 -23.34 4.01 -9.60
C LYS A 123 -22.54 3.05 -8.70
N VAL A 124 -21.32 3.42 -8.33
CA VAL A 124 -20.39 2.53 -7.59
C VAL A 124 -20.62 2.62 -6.07
N TYR A 125 -20.97 3.82 -5.57
CA TYR A 125 -21.09 4.10 -4.14
C TYR A 125 -22.52 4.34 -3.64
N GLY A 126 -23.51 4.56 -4.52
CA GLY A 126 -24.91 4.72 -4.12
C GLY A 126 -25.46 3.47 -3.41
N GLY A 127 -26.29 3.68 -2.39
CA GLY A 127 -26.90 2.61 -1.58
C GLY A 127 -25.93 1.91 -0.61
N ARG A 128 -24.72 2.47 -0.39
CA ARG A 128 -23.65 1.85 0.40
C ARG A 128 -23.05 2.87 1.37
N MET A 129 -22.52 2.40 2.51
CA MET A 129 -21.76 3.24 3.45
C MET A 129 -22.52 4.53 3.87
N GLY A 130 -23.83 4.40 4.09
CA GLY A 130 -24.71 5.52 4.45
C GLY A 130 -25.17 6.41 3.30
N ASN A 131 -24.78 6.11 2.06
CA ASN A 131 -25.23 6.85 0.88
C ASN A 131 -26.65 6.45 0.51
N THR A 132 -27.65 7.21 0.96
CA THR A 132 -29.08 6.94 0.71
C THR A 132 -29.70 7.92 -0.28
N GLY A 133 -29.12 9.11 -0.43
CA GLY A 133 -29.55 10.11 -1.41
C GLY A 133 -29.06 9.79 -2.83
N PRO A 134 -29.75 10.31 -3.87
CA PRO A 134 -29.43 10.03 -5.28
C PRO A 134 -28.03 10.50 -5.70
N ASN A 135 -27.47 11.51 -5.02
CA ASN A 135 -26.14 12.07 -5.29
C ASN A 135 -25.10 11.75 -4.20
N ASP A 136 -25.46 10.95 -3.18
CA ASP A 136 -24.55 10.71 -2.05
C ASP A 136 -23.26 10.02 -2.48
N GLY A 137 -23.28 9.20 -3.54
CA GLY A 137 -22.09 8.55 -4.07
C GLY A 137 -21.05 9.53 -4.59
N TRP A 138 -21.47 10.58 -5.30
CA TRP A 138 -20.60 11.68 -5.73
C TRP A 138 -20.22 12.59 -4.58
N LEU A 139 -21.18 12.99 -3.73
CA LEU A 139 -20.93 13.91 -2.63
C LEU A 139 -19.91 13.35 -1.63
N HIS A 140 -19.95 12.04 -1.37
CA HIS A 140 -19.06 11.34 -0.44
C HIS A 140 -18.11 10.37 -1.15
N ARG A 141 -17.67 10.73 -2.37
CA ARG A 141 -16.59 10.04 -3.09
C ARG A 141 -15.27 10.10 -2.30
N GLY A 142 -14.28 9.30 -2.67
CA GLY A 142 -12.97 9.24 -2.05
C GLY A 142 -12.24 10.60 -2.04
N ARG A 143 -11.97 11.12 -0.83
CA ARG A 143 -11.17 12.32 -0.62
C ARG A 143 -10.18 12.19 0.53
N GLY A 144 -9.22 13.11 0.55
CA GLY A 144 -8.10 13.13 1.46
C GLY A 144 -7.06 12.07 1.12
N PRO A 145 -5.86 12.16 1.72
CA PRO A 145 -4.75 11.27 1.41
C PRO A 145 -4.99 9.80 1.86
N LYS A 146 -5.99 9.54 2.71
CA LYS A 146 -6.45 8.20 3.11
C LYS A 146 -7.63 7.67 2.27
N MET A 147 -8.15 8.44 1.32
CA MET A 147 -9.29 8.07 0.48
C MET A 147 -10.55 7.71 1.30
N ILE A 148 -10.98 8.62 2.18
CA ILE A 148 -12.22 8.46 2.96
C ILE A 148 -13.42 8.50 1.99
N THR A 149 -14.27 7.47 2.04
CA THR A 149 -15.37 7.25 1.09
C THR A 149 -16.64 6.84 1.81
N GLY A 150 -17.80 7.38 1.42
CA GLY A 150 -19.12 7.05 1.95
C GLY A 150 -19.56 7.92 3.12
N LYS A 151 -20.84 8.33 3.13
CA LYS A 151 -21.43 9.27 4.09
C LYS A 151 -21.24 8.89 5.55
N ASP A 152 -21.31 7.59 5.89
CA ASP A 152 -21.08 7.13 7.26
C ASP A 152 -19.64 7.35 7.72
N ASN A 153 -18.66 7.14 6.82
CA ASN A 153 -17.26 7.38 7.10
C ASN A 153 -16.97 8.87 7.21
N TYR A 154 -17.55 9.69 6.32
CA TYR A 154 -17.48 11.15 6.43
C TYR A 154 -18.03 11.64 7.77
N ARG A 155 -19.20 11.14 8.19
CA ARG A 155 -19.80 11.48 9.49
C ARG A 155 -18.93 11.05 10.66
N LEU A 156 -18.40 9.83 10.63
CA LEU A 156 -17.55 9.29 11.69
C LEU A 156 -16.27 10.11 11.84
N ILE A 157 -15.53 10.29 10.74
CA ILE A 157 -14.26 11.02 10.73
C ILE A 157 -14.50 12.49 11.07
N GLY A 158 -15.55 13.10 10.52
CA GLY A 158 -15.93 14.48 10.81
C GLY A 158 -16.12 14.73 12.31
N ARG A 159 -16.82 13.83 13.00
CA ARG A 159 -16.93 13.89 14.47
C ARG A 159 -15.59 13.77 15.20
N LEU A 160 -14.68 12.91 14.73
CA LEU A 160 -13.38 12.71 15.35
C LEU A 160 -12.46 13.93 15.19
N ILE A 161 -12.59 14.68 14.09
CA ILE A 161 -11.77 15.87 13.82
C ILE A 161 -12.49 17.20 14.08
N GLY A 162 -13.75 17.15 14.52
CA GLY A 162 -14.56 18.36 14.78
C GLY A 162 -14.92 19.17 13.54
N VAL A 163 -15.11 18.51 12.39
CA VAL A 163 -15.50 19.14 11.11
C VAL A 163 -16.76 18.45 10.58
N ASP A 164 -17.78 19.20 10.16
CA ASP A 164 -19.00 18.61 9.59
C ASP A 164 -18.78 18.22 8.11
N LEU A 165 -18.11 17.08 7.92
CA LEU A 165 -17.80 16.56 6.59
C LEU A 165 -19.03 16.05 5.81
N VAL A 166 -20.18 15.86 6.46
CA VAL A 166 -21.41 15.50 5.73
C VAL A 166 -22.00 16.74 5.06
N LYS A 167 -21.97 17.87 5.77
CA LYS A 167 -22.40 19.16 5.22
C LYS A 167 -21.39 19.74 4.22
N ASP A 168 -20.10 19.63 4.53
CA ASP A 168 -19.00 20.11 3.69
C ASP A 168 -17.98 18.98 3.41
N PRO A 169 -18.28 18.09 2.44
CA PRO A 169 -17.38 16.98 2.12
C PRO A 169 -16.09 17.41 1.43
N ASP A 170 -16.06 18.57 0.76
CA ASP A 170 -14.88 19.07 0.06
C ASP A 170 -13.81 19.59 1.03
N ALA A 171 -14.15 19.81 2.30
CA ALA A 171 -13.17 20.07 3.35
C ALA A 171 -12.04 19.02 3.43
N LEU A 172 -12.27 17.77 3.01
CA LEU A 172 -11.20 16.74 2.93
C LEU A 172 -10.15 16.99 1.84
N LEU A 173 -10.42 17.89 0.88
CA LEU A 173 -9.45 18.31 -0.14
C LEU A 173 -8.41 19.28 0.43
N ASP A 174 -8.73 19.97 1.52
CA ASP A 174 -7.74 20.75 2.25
C ASP A 174 -6.67 19.81 2.83
N PRO A 175 -5.38 20.02 2.54
CA PRO A 175 -4.34 19.09 2.97
C PRO A 175 -4.21 18.94 4.50
N ALA A 176 -4.49 19.99 5.28
CA ALA A 176 -4.41 19.94 6.74
C ALA A 176 -5.60 19.16 7.33
N ILE A 177 -6.82 19.38 6.83
CA ILE A 177 -8.00 18.58 7.21
C ILE A 177 -7.83 17.13 6.73
N GLY A 178 -7.33 16.93 5.51
CA GLY A 178 -7.08 15.61 4.93
C GLY A 178 -6.10 14.76 5.75
N ILE A 179 -4.98 15.34 6.19
CA ILE A 179 -4.03 14.60 7.04
C ILE A 179 -4.59 14.33 8.44
N ARG A 180 -5.34 15.29 9.03
CA ARG A 180 -6.05 15.07 10.30
C ARG A 180 -7.06 13.93 10.19
N ALA A 181 -7.78 13.84 9.07
CA ALA A 181 -8.70 12.75 8.78
C ALA A 181 -7.98 11.40 8.63
N ALA A 182 -6.82 11.37 7.96
CA ALA A 182 -6.01 10.16 7.84
C ALA A 182 -5.49 9.66 9.20
N ILE A 183 -5.02 10.58 10.05
CA ILE A 183 -4.59 10.28 11.43
C ILE A 183 -5.78 9.79 12.27
N ALA A 184 -6.94 10.45 12.18
CA ALA A 184 -8.15 10.02 12.89
C ALA A 184 -8.58 8.61 12.48
N PHE A 185 -8.54 8.28 11.19
CA PHE A 185 -8.76 6.92 10.69
C PHE A 185 -7.76 5.94 11.31
N TRP A 186 -6.46 6.27 11.28
CA TRP A 186 -5.39 5.41 11.79
C TRP A 186 -5.58 5.06 13.27
N THR A 187 -5.79 6.09 14.10
CA THR A 187 -6.00 5.93 15.54
C THR A 187 -7.29 5.17 15.84
N LYS A 188 -8.40 5.53 15.17
CA LYS A 188 -9.70 4.89 15.40
C LYS A 188 -9.68 3.39 15.10
N ASN A 189 -8.93 2.97 14.09
CA ASN A 189 -8.84 1.57 13.67
C ASN A 189 -7.71 0.79 14.35
N GLY A 190 -7.00 1.40 15.31
CA GLY A 190 -5.99 0.72 16.12
C GLY A 190 -4.74 0.29 15.34
N CYS A 191 -4.40 0.99 14.26
CA CYS A 191 -3.27 0.65 13.39
C CYS A 191 -1.93 0.58 14.14
N ASN A 192 -1.74 1.40 15.19
CA ASN A 192 -0.54 1.36 16.04
C ASN A 192 -0.25 -0.05 16.57
N LYS A 193 -1.26 -0.80 17.01
CA LYS A 193 -1.07 -2.16 17.55
C LYS A 193 -0.44 -3.10 16.52
N ALA A 194 -0.81 -2.96 15.25
CA ALA A 194 -0.22 -3.75 14.16
C ALA A 194 1.17 -3.23 13.76
N ALA A 195 1.35 -1.91 13.75
CA ALA A 195 2.64 -1.28 13.50
C ALA A 195 3.68 -1.63 14.58
N ASP A 196 3.29 -1.74 15.85
CA ASP A 196 4.16 -2.13 16.97
C ASP A 196 4.69 -3.56 16.83
N ARG A 197 3.89 -4.44 16.22
CA ARG A 197 4.34 -5.78 15.84
C ARG A 197 5.10 -5.80 14.52
N ASN A 198 5.39 -4.63 13.95
CA ASN A 198 5.96 -4.44 12.62
C ASN A 198 5.29 -5.32 11.54
N ASP A 199 3.96 -5.38 11.58
CA ASP A 199 3.14 -6.24 10.73
C ASP A 199 2.45 -5.42 9.64
N ILE A 200 3.20 -5.14 8.57
CA ILE A 200 2.69 -4.34 7.44
C ILE A 200 1.47 -4.98 6.76
N ARG A 201 1.36 -6.31 6.83
CA ARG A 201 0.24 -7.04 6.23
C ARG A 201 -1.04 -6.80 7.02
N ALA A 202 -0.98 -6.85 8.35
CA ALA A 202 -2.12 -6.49 9.20
C ALA A 202 -2.49 -5.01 9.05
N VAL A 203 -1.51 -4.10 9.06
CA VAL A 203 -1.78 -2.66 8.82
C VAL A 203 -2.47 -2.46 7.47
N THR A 204 -2.01 -3.13 6.40
CA THR A 204 -2.62 -3.05 5.07
C THR A 204 -4.07 -3.54 5.06
N LYS A 205 -4.35 -4.66 5.75
CA LYS A 205 -5.71 -5.19 5.85
C LYS A 205 -6.65 -4.22 6.56
N ILE A 206 -6.17 -3.51 7.59
CA ILE A 206 -6.94 -2.48 8.30
C ILE A 206 -7.18 -1.25 7.40
N VAL A 207 -6.13 -0.76 6.72
CA VAL A 207 -6.18 0.46 5.90
C VAL A 207 -7.04 0.29 4.64
N ASN A 208 -6.92 -0.84 3.95
CA ASN A 208 -7.49 -1.05 2.62
C ASN A 208 -8.62 -2.10 2.60
N GLY A 209 -8.89 -2.79 3.71
CA GLY A 209 -9.87 -3.88 3.79
C GLY A 209 -9.49 -5.16 3.00
N CYS A 210 -8.41 -5.12 2.22
CA CYS A 210 -7.85 -6.21 1.42
C CYS A 210 -6.31 -6.08 1.33
N TYR A 211 -5.66 -6.94 0.56
CA TYR A 211 -4.20 -6.94 0.39
C TYR A 211 -3.74 -6.27 -0.93
N ASN A 212 -4.64 -5.57 -1.64
CA ASN A 212 -4.27 -4.87 -2.87
C ASN A 212 -3.20 -3.80 -2.58
N GLY A 213 -2.15 -3.79 -3.40
CA GLY A 213 -1.00 -2.90 -3.23
C GLY A 213 -0.06 -3.28 -2.08
N LEU A 214 -0.13 -4.49 -1.51
CA LEU A 214 0.76 -4.89 -0.40
C LEU A 214 2.26 -4.80 -0.77
N ALA A 215 2.62 -5.17 -2.00
CA ALA A 215 4.00 -5.06 -2.49
C ALA A 215 4.46 -3.58 -2.53
N ASP A 216 3.62 -2.69 -3.05
CA ASP A 216 3.90 -1.24 -3.09
C ASP A 216 4.02 -0.66 -1.68
N ARG A 217 3.17 -1.10 -0.74
CA ARG A 217 3.23 -0.69 0.66
C ARG A 217 4.52 -1.16 1.34
N ARG A 218 5.00 -2.38 1.06
CA ARG A 218 6.31 -2.87 1.52
C ARG A 218 7.46 -2.04 0.98
N ALA A 219 7.43 -1.72 -0.32
CA ALA A 219 8.44 -0.84 -0.92
C ALA A 219 8.42 0.56 -0.30
N ALA A 220 7.23 1.15 -0.10
CA ALA A 220 7.08 2.43 0.57
C ALA A 220 7.55 2.38 2.03
N PHE A 221 7.32 1.26 2.73
CA PHE A 221 7.80 1.06 4.10
C PHE A 221 9.32 1.02 4.17
N ARG A 222 10.00 0.25 3.32
CA ARG A 222 11.48 0.30 3.22
C ARG A 222 11.99 1.69 2.98
N LYS A 223 11.34 2.42 2.07
CA LYS A 223 11.70 3.81 1.78
C LYS A 223 11.53 4.70 3.01
N ALA A 224 10.48 4.49 3.80
CA ALA A 224 10.26 5.25 5.02
C ALA A 224 11.30 4.91 6.10
N VAL A 225 11.64 3.62 6.26
CA VAL A 225 12.70 3.17 7.18
C VAL A 225 14.05 3.79 6.82
N ALA A 226 14.40 3.91 5.54
CA ALA A 226 15.63 4.59 5.12
C ALA A 226 15.69 6.09 5.48
N ILE A 227 14.56 6.73 5.82
CA ILE A 227 14.47 8.17 6.11
C ILE A 227 14.26 8.45 7.60
N TRP A 228 13.46 7.63 8.26
CA TRP A 228 13.04 7.81 9.66
C TRP A 228 13.38 6.64 10.56
N GLY A 229 13.80 5.50 10.02
CA GLY A 229 14.12 4.31 10.79
C GLY A 229 15.34 4.51 11.69
N GLU A 230 15.39 3.69 12.74
CA GLU A 230 16.56 3.49 13.58
C GLU A 230 17.21 2.15 13.19
N ASP A 231 18.46 1.93 13.59
CA ASP A 231 19.35 0.86 13.08
C ASP A 231 18.78 -0.58 13.23
N ASP A 232 17.76 -0.79 14.09
CA ASP A 232 17.14 -2.09 14.37
C ASP A 232 15.80 -2.36 13.63
N ILE A 233 15.31 -1.43 12.80
CA ILE A 233 14.03 -1.61 12.09
C ILE A 233 14.22 -2.44 10.81
N SER A 234 14.11 -3.77 10.91
CA SER A 234 14.04 -4.66 9.75
C SER A 234 12.63 -4.76 9.15
N GLU A 235 12.47 -5.19 7.89
CA GLU A 235 11.19 -5.25 7.16
C GLU A 235 10.11 -6.16 7.78
N ILE A 236 10.47 -7.00 8.74
CA ILE A 236 9.62 -8.09 9.23
C ILE A 236 9.56 -8.05 10.75
N GLY A 237 8.38 -7.75 11.27
CA GLY A 237 8.15 -7.86 12.70
C GLY A 237 8.16 -9.27 13.25
N ALA A 238 8.59 -9.38 14.51
CA ALA A 238 8.59 -10.60 15.31
C ALA A 238 7.15 -11.10 15.58
N LYS A 239 6.55 -11.75 14.59
CA LYS A 239 5.62 -12.91 14.65
C LYS A 239 5.18 -13.24 13.22
N GLY A 240 6.17 -13.67 12.46
CA GLY A 240 6.04 -14.24 11.12
C GLY A 240 7.06 -15.33 10.83
N ALA A 241 7.79 -15.83 11.85
CA ALA A 241 8.49 -17.10 11.76
C ALA A 241 7.48 -18.26 11.86
N SER A 242 6.56 -18.30 10.90
CA SER A 242 6.21 -19.57 10.28
C SER A 242 7.11 -19.62 9.06
N THR A 243 7.96 -20.63 8.99
CA THR A 243 8.74 -21.00 7.82
C THR A 243 7.79 -21.31 6.67
N SER A 244 7.26 -20.28 6.01
CA SER A 244 6.56 -20.39 4.73
C SER A 244 7.49 -19.84 3.65
N ASN A 245 8.14 -20.76 2.95
CA ASN A 245 9.01 -20.52 1.80
C ASN A 245 8.24 -19.95 0.60
N ILE A 246 7.75 -18.71 0.67
CA ILE A 246 7.20 -18.00 -0.49
C ILE A 246 7.80 -16.59 -0.52
N GLY A 247 9.10 -16.55 -0.72
CA GLY A 247 9.86 -15.35 -1.01
C GLY A 247 10.71 -15.57 -2.24
N LYS A 248 10.10 -15.81 -3.42
CA LYS A 248 10.79 -15.75 -4.72
C LYS A 248 9.89 -15.71 -5.97
N ALA A 249 8.67 -15.18 -5.88
CA ALA A 249 7.82 -14.98 -7.08
C ALA A 249 7.24 -13.56 -7.12
N SER A 250 8.01 -12.61 -7.65
CA SER A 250 7.57 -11.39 -8.39
C SER A 250 8.76 -10.48 -8.72
N ILE A 251 9.86 -11.05 -9.23
CA ILE A 251 10.80 -10.33 -10.10
C ILE A 251 10.73 -11.07 -11.43
N ALA A 252 9.72 -10.79 -12.25
CA ALA A 252 9.72 -11.02 -13.70
C ALA A 252 8.30 -10.85 -14.28
N ALA A 253 7.97 -9.63 -14.70
CA ALA A 253 7.15 -9.43 -15.89
C ALA A 253 7.45 -8.05 -16.50
N GLY A 254 8.37 -8.05 -17.47
CA GLY A 254 8.64 -6.95 -18.41
C GLY A 254 9.82 -6.06 -18.01
N GLY A 255 10.91 -5.93 -18.77
CA GLY A 255 11.24 -6.43 -20.10
C GLY A 255 12.73 -6.19 -20.39
N LEU A 256 13.23 -6.88 -21.41
CA LEU A 256 14.63 -7.01 -21.84
C LEU A 256 15.49 -5.74 -21.78
N GLY A 257 16.66 -5.87 -21.15
CA GLY A 257 17.85 -5.07 -21.37
C GLY A 257 19.07 -5.98 -21.21
N THR A 258 19.70 -6.32 -22.32
CA THR A 258 20.89 -7.18 -22.44
C THR A 258 22.10 -6.62 -21.70
N LEU A 259 22.80 -7.51 -20.97
CA LEU A 259 24.15 -7.44 -20.33
C LEU A 259 24.12 -7.54 -18.79
N GLY A 260 24.47 -8.73 -18.28
CA GLY A 260 24.70 -8.93 -16.83
C GLY A 260 24.65 -10.38 -16.31
N VAL A 261 24.50 -11.40 -17.17
CA VAL A 261 24.37 -12.80 -16.73
C VAL A 261 25.75 -13.45 -16.56
N VAL A 262 26.49 -13.08 -15.51
CA VAL A 262 27.59 -13.94 -15.01
C VAL A 262 27.76 -13.94 -13.48
N SER A 263 27.10 -13.06 -12.70
CA SER A 263 27.31 -13.03 -11.24
C SER A 263 26.24 -13.75 -10.38
N GLN A 264 25.18 -14.30 -10.97
CA GLN A 264 24.06 -14.92 -10.22
C GLN A 264 24.07 -16.44 -10.13
N ALA A 265 25.04 -17.13 -10.76
CA ALA A 265 25.08 -18.59 -10.76
C ALA A 265 25.56 -19.21 -9.43
N ALA A 266 26.29 -18.46 -8.59
CA ALA A 266 26.89 -18.99 -7.36
C ALA A 266 25.90 -19.14 -6.18
N GLU A 267 24.76 -18.45 -6.20
CA GLU A 267 23.79 -18.46 -5.08
C GLU A 267 22.63 -19.46 -5.27
N ILE A 268 22.48 -20.03 -6.47
CA ILE A 268 21.32 -20.89 -6.80
C ILE A 268 21.60 -22.36 -6.50
N VAL A 269 22.85 -22.81 -6.64
CA VAL A 269 23.27 -24.21 -6.46
C VAL A 269 22.96 -24.77 -5.06
N PRO A 270 23.16 -24.02 -3.95
CA PRO A 270 22.85 -24.54 -2.61
C PRO A 270 21.35 -24.74 -2.36
N GLN A 271 20.47 -23.96 -3.01
CA GLN A 271 19.02 -24.05 -2.83
C GLN A 271 18.37 -25.20 -3.62
N MET A 272 18.97 -25.58 -4.75
CA MET A 272 18.50 -26.74 -5.54
C MET A 272 18.81 -28.07 -4.84
N ALA A 273 19.98 -28.18 -4.19
CA ALA A 273 20.37 -29.37 -3.43
C ALA A 273 19.40 -29.64 -2.26
N TYR A 274 19.03 -28.61 -1.50
CA TYR A 274 18.12 -28.73 -0.35
C TYR A 274 16.68 -29.10 -0.75
N THR A 275 16.22 -28.67 -1.92
CA THR A 275 14.84 -28.93 -2.39
C THR A 275 14.66 -30.38 -2.85
N LEU A 276 15.71 -30.99 -3.43
CA LEU A 276 15.71 -32.40 -3.86
C LEU A 276 15.82 -33.37 -2.66
N GLU A 277 16.58 -33.01 -1.63
CA GLU A 277 16.74 -33.84 -0.41
C GLU A 277 15.48 -33.87 0.48
N SER A 278 14.62 -32.84 0.39
CA SER A 278 13.38 -32.72 1.17
C SER A 278 12.11 -33.23 0.46
N GLY A 279 12.27 -33.87 -0.72
CA GLY A 279 11.16 -34.43 -1.50
C GLY A 279 10.26 -33.39 -2.16
N GLY A 280 10.70 -32.13 -2.26
CA GLY A 280 9.96 -31.03 -2.87
C GLY A 280 10.07 -31.02 -4.40
N SER A 281 8.98 -30.69 -5.08
CA SER A 281 8.96 -30.55 -6.54
C SER A 281 9.61 -29.23 -6.95
N ILE A 282 10.55 -29.28 -7.91
CA ILE A 282 11.20 -28.09 -8.47
C ILE A 282 10.17 -27.13 -9.12
N ALA A 283 9.03 -27.66 -9.58
CA ALA A 283 7.94 -26.87 -10.16
C ALA A 283 7.33 -25.87 -9.15
N ASP A 284 7.25 -26.26 -7.87
CA ASP A 284 6.66 -25.43 -6.81
C ASP A 284 7.61 -24.28 -6.41
N LEU A 285 8.93 -24.46 -6.57
CA LEU A 285 9.94 -23.45 -6.24
C LEU A 285 9.93 -22.26 -7.22
N ILE A 286 9.58 -22.51 -8.48
CA ILE A 286 9.59 -21.51 -9.55
C ILE A 286 8.20 -21.01 -9.95
N GLY A 287 7.12 -21.52 -9.32
CA GLY A 287 5.75 -21.08 -9.55
C GLY A 287 5.21 -21.36 -10.95
N ILE A 288 5.74 -22.39 -11.62
CA ILE A 288 5.35 -22.81 -12.97
C ILE A 288 4.65 -24.17 -12.85
N PRO A 289 3.48 -24.40 -13.48
CA PRO A 289 2.83 -25.72 -13.46
C PRO A 289 3.81 -26.81 -13.90
N LEU A 290 3.82 -27.97 -13.22
CA LEU A 290 4.77 -29.07 -13.50
C LEU A 290 4.81 -29.46 -14.99
N ILE A 291 3.66 -29.44 -15.67
CA ILE A 291 3.55 -29.68 -17.11
C ILE A 291 4.36 -28.66 -17.92
N THR A 292 4.31 -27.39 -17.56
CA THR A 292 5.05 -26.32 -18.23
C THR A 292 6.55 -26.42 -17.98
N LEU A 293 6.97 -26.85 -16.78
CA LEU A 293 8.38 -27.11 -16.48
C LEU A 293 8.91 -28.33 -17.25
N VAL A 294 8.14 -29.42 -17.32
CA VAL A 294 8.50 -30.62 -18.09
C VAL A 294 8.62 -30.29 -19.58
N LEU A 295 7.69 -29.50 -20.13
CA LEU A 295 7.77 -29.03 -21.52
C LEU A 295 8.98 -28.12 -21.74
N PHE A 296 9.29 -27.21 -20.81
CA PHE A 296 10.46 -26.34 -20.91
C PHE A 296 11.77 -27.13 -20.88
N VAL A 297 11.91 -28.10 -19.96
CA VAL A 297 13.08 -28.98 -19.89
C VAL A 297 13.19 -29.88 -21.12
N ALA A 298 12.07 -30.39 -21.64
CA ALA A 298 12.06 -31.16 -22.88
C ALA A 298 12.49 -30.31 -24.09
N VAL A 299 12.03 -29.05 -24.19
CA VAL A 299 12.42 -28.13 -25.25
C VAL A 299 13.89 -27.72 -25.13
N VAL A 300 14.37 -27.38 -23.93
CA VAL A 300 15.79 -27.07 -23.70
C VAL A 300 16.66 -28.30 -23.97
N GLY A 301 16.24 -29.48 -23.53
CA GLY A 301 16.91 -30.75 -23.80
C GLY A 301 16.96 -31.07 -25.30
N LEU A 302 15.87 -30.82 -26.03
CA LEU A 302 15.82 -30.98 -27.48
C LEU A 302 16.72 -29.97 -28.19
N VAL A 303 16.75 -28.72 -27.75
CA VAL A 303 17.64 -27.68 -28.30
C VAL A 303 19.09 -28.05 -28.04
N VAL A 304 19.46 -28.44 -26.81
CA VAL A 304 20.81 -28.90 -26.47
C VAL A 304 21.19 -30.15 -27.26
N TYR A 305 20.26 -31.10 -27.43
CA TYR A 305 20.48 -32.29 -28.26
C TYR A 305 20.73 -31.92 -29.72
N ILE A 306 19.89 -31.08 -30.33
CA ILE A 306 20.06 -30.59 -31.71
C ILE A 306 21.38 -29.83 -31.87
N PHE A 307 21.76 -28.99 -30.90
CA PHE A 307 23.03 -28.24 -30.97
C PHE A 307 24.24 -29.15 -30.75
N ARG A 308 24.16 -30.13 -29.84
CA ARG A 308 25.21 -31.13 -29.64
C ARG A 308 25.38 -32.00 -30.88
N ASP A 309 24.27 -32.40 -31.51
CA ASP A 309 24.28 -33.21 -32.73
C ASP A 309 24.80 -32.40 -33.92
N ARG A 310 24.43 -31.12 -34.06
CA ARG A 310 25.01 -30.23 -35.07
C ARG A 310 26.48 -29.90 -34.84
N LEU A 311 26.93 -29.79 -33.58
CA LEU A 311 28.36 -29.64 -33.25
C LEU A 311 29.14 -30.94 -33.44
N PHE A 312 28.50 -32.08 -33.29
CA PHE A 312 29.06 -33.41 -33.58
C PHE A 312 29.20 -33.62 -35.10
N ILE A 313 28.15 -33.32 -35.88
CA ILE A 313 28.17 -33.34 -37.34
C ILE A 313 29.19 -32.33 -37.88
N ALA A 314 29.23 -31.10 -37.38
CA ALA A 314 30.21 -30.09 -37.80
C ALA A 314 31.67 -30.44 -37.44
N ARG A 315 31.90 -31.33 -36.47
CA ARG A 315 33.25 -31.87 -36.15
C ARG A 315 33.63 -33.08 -36.99
N HIS A 316 32.67 -33.73 -37.66
CA HIS A 316 32.90 -34.94 -38.44
C HIS A 316 32.61 -34.79 -39.95
N GLU A 317 32.04 -33.68 -40.40
CA GLU A 317 31.95 -33.30 -41.83
C GLU A 317 33.16 -32.47 -42.32
N GLY A 318 34.20 -32.39 -41.49
CA GLY A 318 35.51 -31.82 -41.82
C GLY A 318 36.66 -32.84 -41.81
N LEU A 319 36.35 -34.14 -41.92
CA LEU A 319 37.27 -35.24 -42.21
C LEU A 319 36.83 -35.98 -43.46
#